data_AF-A0A3S4VFS4-F1
#
_entry.id   AF-A0A3S4VFS4-F1
#
_cell.length_a   1.000
_cell.length_b   1.000
_cell.length_c   1.000
_cell.angle_alpha   90.00
_cell.angle_beta   90.00
_cell.angle_gamma   90.00
#
_symmetry.space_group_name_H-M   'P 1'
#
loop_
_entity.id
_entity.type
_entity.pdbx_description
1 polymer ?
#
loop_
_entity_poly.entity_id
_entity_poly.type
_entity_poly.pdbx_seq_one_letter_code
_entity_poly.pdbx_strand_id
1 'polypeptide(L)'
;MINYDEHKNNPDFMRILDEIRHNCLYVPEEVANATGLDVDVVNRHYSLAQAIVSEEIDNGIIYDPWGAAIAQGFMDYLLQQ
;
A
#
# COMPACT_ATOMS: atom_id res chain seq x y z
N MET A 1 -5.01 -7.30 -12.67
CA MET A 1 -5.19 -5.84 -12.49
C MET A 1 -6.61 -5.59 -12.04
N ILE A 2 -6.78 -5.31 -10.75
CA ILE A 2 -8.02 -4.89 -10.11
C ILE A 2 -8.52 -3.65 -10.84
N ASN A 3 -9.74 -3.73 -11.36
CA ASN A 3 -10.38 -2.58 -11.99
C ASN A 3 -10.96 -1.69 -10.89
N TYR A 4 -10.49 -0.45 -10.81
CA TYR A 4 -10.97 0.58 -9.90
C TYR A 4 -11.43 1.85 -10.63
N ASP A 5 -11.86 1.74 -11.90
CA ASP A 5 -12.28 2.88 -12.74
C ASP A 5 -13.34 3.76 -12.06
N GLU A 6 -14.26 3.16 -11.30
CA GLU A 6 -15.29 3.87 -10.53
C GLU A 6 -14.72 4.75 -9.42
N HIS A 7 -13.52 4.44 -8.94
CA HIS A 7 -12.83 5.17 -7.87
C HIS A 7 -11.81 6.20 -8.38
N LYS A 8 -11.44 6.16 -9.67
CA LYS A 8 -10.43 7.09 -10.26
C LYS A 8 -10.82 8.56 -10.13
N ASN A 9 -12.11 8.86 -10.08
CA ASN A 9 -12.62 10.22 -9.94
C ASN A 9 -12.78 10.66 -8.48
N ASN A 10 -12.53 9.77 -7.51
CA ASN A 10 -12.56 10.11 -6.09
C ASN A 10 -11.17 10.63 -5.67
N PRO A 11 -11.04 11.93 -5.33
CA PRO A 11 -9.74 12.52 -5.00
C PRO A 11 -9.14 11.96 -3.70
N ASP A 12 -9.97 11.61 -2.72
CA ASP A 12 -9.51 11.04 -1.46
C ASP A 12 -8.94 9.64 -1.69
N PHE A 13 -9.65 8.82 -2.46
CA PHE A 13 -9.17 7.49 -2.84
C PHE A 13 -7.84 7.56 -3.59
N MET A 14 -7.73 8.45 -4.59
CA MET A 14 -6.49 8.59 -5.36
C MET A 14 -5.31 9.05 -4.50
N ARG A 15 -5.56 9.94 -3.52
CA ARG A 15 -4.54 10.39 -2.58
C ARG A 15 -4.08 9.29 -1.64
N ILE A 16 -5.00 8.48 -1.13
CA ILE A 16 -4.70 7.31 -0.29
C ILE A 16 -3.92 6.26 -1.08
N LEU A 17 -4.35 5.98 -2.30
CA LEU A 17 -3.68 5.03 -3.19
C LEU A 17 -2.25 5.47 -3.46
N ASP A 18 -2.04 6.73 -3.83
CA ASP A 18 -0.70 7.27 -4.09
C ASP A 18 0.20 7.21 -2.85
N GLU A 19 -0.34 7.48 -1.66
CA GLU A 19 0.42 7.39 -0.41
C GLU A 19 0.87 5.95 -0.13
N ILE A 20 -0.01 4.96 -0.27
CA ILE A 20 0.33 3.54 -0.05
C ILE A 20 1.35 3.06 -1.09
N ARG A 21 1.32 3.57 -2.32
CA ARG A 21 2.34 3.26 -3.33
C ARG A 21 3.73 3.73 -2.94
N HIS A 22 3.85 4.90 -2.30
CA HIS A 22 5.13 5.42 -1.83
C HIS A 22 5.57 4.76 -0.52
N ASN A 23 4.61 4.36 0.33
CA ASN A 23 4.85 3.80 1.66
C ASN A 23 4.05 2.50 1.85
N CYS A 24 4.52 1.42 1.21
CA CYS A 24 3.80 0.14 1.09
C CYS A 24 3.45 -0.56 2.42
N LEU A 25 4.09 -0.15 3.52
CA LEU A 25 3.89 -0.71 4.86
C LEU A 25 3.06 0.19 5.79
N TYR A 26 2.65 1.38 5.35
CA TYR A 26 1.92 2.31 6.23
C TYR A 26 0.56 1.77 6.62
N VAL A 27 0.24 1.83 7.91
CA VAL A 27 -1.10 1.52 8.44
C VAL A 27 -2.06 2.69 8.23
N PRO A 28 -3.39 2.50 8.34
CA PRO A 28 -4.38 3.56 8.09
C PRO A 28 -4.13 4.87 8.83
N GLU A 29 -3.66 4.81 10.07
CA GLU A 29 -3.33 5.99 10.89
C GLU A 29 -2.14 6.78 10.31
N GLU A 30 -1.13 6.09 9.79
CA GLU A 30 0.05 6.71 9.17
C GLU A 30 -0.33 7.37 7.84
N VAL A 31 -1.18 6.70 7.04
CA VAL A 31 -1.74 7.25 5.81
C VAL A 31 -2.62 8.47 6.10
N ALA A 32 -3.46 8.43 7.14
CA ALA A 32 -4.28 9.57 7.55
C ALA A 32 -3.42 10.78 7.93
N ASN A 33 -2.35 10.55 8.70
CA ASN A 33 -1.40 11.60 9.07
C ASN A 33 -0.68 12.19 7.85
N ALA A 34 -0.21 11.35 6.92
CA ALA A 34 0.51 11.79 5.72
C ALA A 34 -0.39 12.55 4.73
N THR A 35 -1.63 12.08 4.56
CA THR A 35 -2.60 12.67 3.63
C THR A 35 -3.40 13.83 4.23
N GLY A 36 -3.41 13.98 5.56
CA GLY A 36 -4.27 14.93 6.27
C GLY A 36 -5.76 14.64 6.15
N LEU A 37 -6.12 13.40 5.76
CA LEU A 37 -7.51 12.93 5.70
C LEU A 37 -7.93 12.38 7.06
N ASP A 38 -9.24 12.38 7.30
CA ASP A 38 -9.82 11.73 8.47
C ASP A 38 -9.59 10.20 8.41
N VAL A 39 -9.26 9.58 9.54
CA VAL A 39 -8.93 8.15 9.61
C VAL A 39 -10.10 7.27 9.15
N ASP A 40 -11.36 7.70 9.34
CA ASP A 40 -12.53 6.96 8.86
C ASP A 40 -12.66 7.04 7.34
N VAL A 41 -12.26 8.15 6.72
CA VAL A 41 -12.17 8.27 5.26
C VAL A 41 -11.10 7.31 4.74
N VAL A 42 -9.94 7.28 5.39
CA VAL A 42 -8.85 6.36 5.03
C VAL A 42 -9.31 4.92 5.13
N ASN A 43 -9.88 4.52 6.27
CA ASN A 43 -10.36 3.16 6.51
C ASN A 43 -11.38 2.67 5.46
N ARG A 44 -12.25 3.56 4.95
CA ARG A 44 -13.20 3.19 3.88
C ARG A 44 -12.54 2.83 2.55
N HIS A 45 -11.35 3.35 2.29
CA HIS A 45 -10.65 3.19 1.02
C HIS A 45 -9.41 2.30 1.11
N TYR A 46 -8.86 2.14 2.31
CA TYR A 46 -7.57 1.53 2.57
C TYR A 46 -7.46 0.10 2.05
N SER A 47 -8.44 -0.77 2.34
CA SER A 47 -8.36 -2.19 1.94
C SER A 47 -8.30 -2.36 0.42
N LEU A 48 -9.07 -1.57 -0.34
CA LEU A 48 -9.03 -1.63 -1.80
C LEU A 48 -7.70 -1.06 -2.33
N ALA A 49 -7.25 0.06 -1.78
CA ALA A 49 -5.99 0.68 -2.18
C ALA A 49 -4.79 -0.25 -1.91
N GLN A 50 -4.75 -0.89 -0.73
CA GLN A 50 -3.72 -1.87 -0.38
C GLN A 50 -3.73 -3.09 -1.32
N ALA A 51 -4.91 -3.61 -1.67
CA ALA A 51 -5.02 -4.73 -2.61
C ALA A 51 -4.48 -4.37 -4.00
N ILE A 52 -4.75 -3.15 -4.48
CA ILE A 52 -4.20 -2.64 -5.75
C ILE A 52 -2.68 -2.57 -5.68
N VAL A 53 -2.12 -1.95 -4.63
CA VAL A 53 -0.66 -1.82 -4.47
C VAL A 53 0.01 -3.19 -4.36
N SER A 54 -0.59 -4.15 -3.65
CA SER A 54 -0.08 -5.53 -3.58
C SER A 54 0.00 -6.17 -4.96
N GLU A 55 -1.04 -6.03 -5.78
CA GLU A 55 -1.03 -6.57 -7.14
C GLU A 55 -0.04 -5.81 -8.05
N GLU A 56 0.13 -4.50 -7.86
CA GLU A 56 1.13 -3.71 -8.57
C GLU A 56 2.57 -4.15 -8.23
N ILE A 57 2.83 -4.53 -6.98
CA ILE A 57 4.10 -5.13 -6.56
C ILE A 57 4.29 -6.51 -7.22
N ASP A 58 3.28 -7.38 -7.17
CA ASP A 58 3.34 -8.73 -7.76
C ASP A 58 3.61 -8.70 -9.27
N ASN A 59 3.11 -7.67 -9.96
CA ASN A 59 3.32 -7.47 -11.39
C ASN A 59 4.57 -6.64 -11.72
N GLY A 60 5.35 -6.21 -10.73
CA GLY A 60 6.58 -5.43 -10.91
C GLY A 60 6.37 -4.00 -11.40
N ILE A 61 5.17 -3.43 -11.21
CA ILE A 61 4.86 -2.03 -11.52
C ILE A 61 5.45 -1.11 -10.45
N ILE A 62 5.38 -1.54 -9.19
CA ILE A 62 5.90 -0.82 -8.02
C ILE A 62 6.97 -1.68 -7.37
N TYR A 63 8.04 -1.03 -6.92
CA TYR A 63 9.08 -1.67 -6.13
C TYR A 63 8.88 -1.34 -4.66
N ASP A 64 8.67 -2.36 -3.83
CA ASP A 64 8.64 -2.24 -2.37
C ASP A 64 10.02 -2.61 -1.78
N PRO A 65 10.90 -1.62 -1.50
CA PRO A 65 12.20 -1.88 -0.89
C PRO A 65 12.08 -2.45 0.53
N TRP A 66 10.99 -2.15 1.24
CA TRP A 66 10.82 -2.52 2.64
C TRP A 66 10.32 -3.96 2.76
N GLY A 67 9.31 -4.34 1.98
CA GLY A 67 8.88 -5.72 1.85
C GLY A 67 10.01 -6.63 1.38
N ALA A 68 10.81 -6.19 0.41
CA ALA A 68 12.00 -6.92 -0.03
C ALA A 68 13.03 -7.12 1.11
N ALA A 69 13.27 -6.09 1.92
CA ALA A 69 14.19 -6.18 3.06
C ALA A 69 13.68 -7.14 4.16
N ILE A 70 12.38 -7.12 4.47
CA ILE A 70 11.75 -8.05 5.42
C ILE A 70 11.85 -9.48 4.91
N ALA A 71 11.51 -9.72 3.65
CA ALA A 71 11.59 -11.03 3.03
C ALA A 71 13.03 -11.56 3.03
N GLN A 72 14.01 -10.72 2.70
CA GLN A 72 15.42 -11.10 2.74
C GLN A 72 15.87 -11.45 4.16
N GLY A 73 15.53 -10.64 5.17
CA GLY A 73 15.86 -10.92 6.56
C GLY A 73 15.25 -12.23 7.08
N PHE A 74 14.03 -12.56 6.63
CA PHE A 74 13.40 -13.84 6.95
C PHE A 74 14.11 -15.03 6.28
N MET A 75 14.48 -14.89 5.01
CA MET A 75 15.24 -15.91 4.29
C MET A 75 16.60 -16.16 4.94
N ASP A 76 17.30 -15.10 5.35
CA ASP A 76 18.58 -15.21 6.06
C ASP A 76 18.43 -15.95 7.39
N TYR A 77 17.33 -15.72 8.13
CA TYR A 77 17.01 -16.45 9.36
C TYR A 77 16.77 -17.95 9.12
N LEU A 78 16.01 -18.31 8.07
CA LEU A 78 15.75 -19.71 7.72
C LEU A 78 17.03 -20.48 7.34
N LEU A 79 17.99 -19.80 6.71
CA LEU A 79 19.28 -20.39 6.31
C LEU A 79 20.26 -20.58 7.47
N GLN A 80 20.03 -19.94 8.63
CA GLN A 80 20.86 -20.06 9.82
C GLN A 80 20.40 -21.16 10.80
N GLN A 81 19.30 -21.87 10.49
CA GLN A 81 18.83 -23.04 11.23
C GLN A 81 19.33 -24.36 10.62
#